data_AF-A0AAW2L050-F1
#
_entry.id   AF-A0AAW2L050-F1
#
_cell.length_a   1.000
_cell.length_b   1.000
_cell.length_c   1.000
_cell.angle_alpha   90.00
_cell.angle_beta   90.00
_cell.angle_gamma   90.00
#
_symmetry.space_group_name_H-M   'P 1'
#
loop_
_entity.id
_entity.type
_entity.pdbx_description
1 polymer ?
#
loop_
_entity_poly.entity_id
_entity_poly.type
_entity_poly.pdbx_seq_one_letter_code
_entity_poly.pdbx_strand_id
1 'polypeptide(L)'
;MESSHTLLAAVLLWLHLFLILIVTARAKVPAIIVFGDSSVDAGNNNQVPTIARSNFRPYGRDFYGGKPTGRFCNGRLATDFISEAFGLRPFVPAYLDPAYNISDFAVGVTFASAGSGYDNATSDVLGVIPLWKELEYYKDYQKRLRAYLGDGKAIDTLTNALYIISIGTNDFLENYYVVPQRRIQYTIDAYQEFLIGIARNFIVDLHSLGARKISLAGLPPMGCMPLERAENLANACMETYNTVAMSFNAKLSDLVVKLNKEVPGLQLVFSNPFSVLLQMITNPSLYGKSYI
;
A
#
# COMPACT_ATOMS: atom_id res chain seq x y z
N MET A 1 -55.50 27.21 -7.52
CA MET A 1 -54.31 27.28 -8.40
C MET A 1 -53.05 27.63 -7.61
N GLU A 2 -53.07 28.65 -6.73
CA GLU A 2 -51.94 29.04 -5.86
C GLU A 2 -51.35 27.91 -5.00
N SER A 3 -52.19 27.07 -4.39
CA SER A 3 -51.76 25.94 -3.54
C SER A 3 -50.88 24.90 -4.25
N SER A 4 -51.05 24.75 -5.57
CA SER A 4 -50.24 23.82 -6.39
C SER A 4 -48.83 24.38 -6.65
N HIS A 5 -48.73 25.69 -6.86
CA HIS A 5 -47.45 26.37 -7.11
C HIS A 5 -46.57 26.42 -5.85
N THR A 6 -47.17 26.60 -4.67
CA THR A 6 -46.42 26.58 -3.40
C THR A 6 -45.91 25.18 -3.06
N LEU A 7 -46.69 24.13 -3.32
CA LEU A 7 -46.26 22.74 -3.14
C LEU A 7 -45.10 22.36 -4.08
N LEU A 8 -45.19 22.76 -5.35
CA LEU A 8 -44.13 22.50 -6.34
C LEU A 8 -42.82 23.22 -5.97
N ALA A 9 -42.90 24.47 -5.52
CA ALA A 9 -41.73 25.24 -5.07
C ALA A 9 -41.06 24.59 -3.84
N ALA A 10 -41.85 24.09 -2.88
CA ALA A 10 -41.32 23.37 -1.73
C ALA A 10 -40.60 22.08 -2.15
N VAL A 11 -41.19 21.27 -3.03
CA VAL A 11 -40.57 20.03 -3.52
C VAL A 11 -39.26 20.29 -4.25
N LEU A 12 -39.20 21.33 -5.10
CA LEU A 12 -37.98 21.72 -5.80
C LEU A 12 -36.87 22.20 -4.84
N LEU A 13 -37.24 22.93 -3.78
CA LEU A 13 -36.30 23.34 -2.74
C LEU A 13 -35.73 22.14 -1.97
N TRP A 14 -36.58 21.19 -1.58
CA TRP A 14 -36.15 19.96 -0.92
C TRP A 14 -35.25 19.10 -1.82
N LEU A 15 -35.56 18.99 -3.12
CA LEU A 15 -34.69 18.34 -4.11
C LEU A 15 -33.35 19.04 -4.25
N HIS A 16 -33.32 20.37 -4.30
CA HIS A 16 -32.07 21.14 -4.34
C HIS A 16 -31.24 20.95 -3.07
N LEU A 17 -31.86 21.03 -1.89
CA LEU A 17 -31.17 20.80 -0.62
C LEU A 17 -30.63 19.37 -0.53
N PHE A 18 -31.39 18.38 -0.99
CA PHE A 18 -30.96 16.98 -1.06
C PHE A 18 -29.81 16.77 -2.05
N LEU A 19 -29.85 17.40 -3.22
CA LEU A 19 -28.76 17.39 -4.20
C LEU A 19 -27.50 18.06 -3.66
N ILE A 20 -27.62 19.18 -2.94
CA ILE A 20 -26.50 19.83 -2.24
C ILE A 20 -25.92 18.91 -1.16
N LEU A 21 -26.76 18.20 -0.41
CA LEU A 21 -26.35 17.19 0.58
C LEU A 21 -25.61 16.01 -0.08
N ILE A 22 -26.06 15.53 -1.24
CA ILE A 22 -25.37 14.47 -1.99
C ILE A 22 -24.00 14.96 -2.51
N VAL A 23 -23.93 16.19 -3.03
CA VAL A 23 -22.67 16.78 -3.53
C VAL A 23 -21.67 17.04 -2.40
N THR A 24 -22.15 17.38 -1.20
CA THR A 24 -21.32 17.58 0.00
C THR A 24 -20.96 16.28 0.72
N ALA A 25 -21.73 15.20 0.52
CA ALA A 25 -21.44 13.85 1.01
C ALA A 25 -20.41 13.09 0.16
N ARG A 26 -19.44 13.80 -0.45
CA ARG A 26 -18.28 13.13 -1.05
C ARG A 26 -17.42 12.60 0.09
N ALA A 27 -17.29 11.27 0.19
CA ALA A 27 -16.43 10.63 1.19
C ALA A 27 -14.99 11.14 1.02
N LYS A 28 -14.59 12.09 1.87
CA LYS A 28 -13.28 12.74 1.80
C LYS A 28 -12.21 11.78 2.32
N VAL A 29 -11.11 11.67 1.59
CA VAL A 29 -9.88 11.02 2.06
C VAL A 29 -8.90 12.15 2.39
N PRO A 30 -8.69 12.48 3.68
CA PRO A 30 -7.84 13.59 4.09
C PRO A 30 -6.35 13.25 4.11
N ALA A 31 -6.00 11.95 4.14
CA ALA A 31 -4.62 11.49 4.10
C ALA A 31 -4.48 10.09 3.49
N ILE A 32 -3.32 9.81 2.89
CA ILE A 32 -2.88 8.47 2.48
C ILE A 32 -1.79 7.97 3.43
N ILE A 33 -2.02 6.84 4.09
CA ILE A 33 -1.08 6.26 5.05
C ILE A 33 -0.62 4.90 4.53
N VAL A 34 0.68 4.70 4.37
CA VAL A 34 1.20 3.58 3.59
C VAL A 34 2.18 2.74 4.40
N PHE A 35 2.06 1.42 4.26
CA PHE A 35 2.93 0.39 4.85
C PHE A 35 3.35 -0.60 3.77
N GLY A 36 4.54 -1.18 3.91
CA GLY A 36 4.94 -2.30 3.06
C GLY A 36 6.38 -2.27 2.58
N ASP A 37 6.60 -2.74 1.36
CA ASP A 37 7.94 -2.98 0.83
C ASP A 37 8.39 -1.94 -0.23
N SER A 38 9.38 -2.32 -1.04
CA SER A 38 9.94 -1.51 -2.14
C SER A 38 8.91 -1.01 -3.14
N SER A 39 7.77 -1.69 -3.26
CA SER A 39 6.66 -1.28 -4.14
C SER A 39 6.02 0.05 -3.72
N VAL A 40 6.22 0.44 -2.46
CA VAL A 40 5.60 1.62 -1.84
C VAL A 40 6.55 2.43 -0.93
N ASP A 41 7.84 2.09 -0.91
CA ASP A 41 8.89 2.83 -0.21
C ASP A 41 9.31 4.10 -0.97
N ALA A 42 9.15 5.25 -0.31
CA ALA A 42 9.50 6.56 -0.83
C ALA A 42 10.93 7.01 -0.48
N GLY A 43 11.70 6.20 0.24
CA GLY A 43 13.07 6.49 0.65
C GLY A 43 13.40 6.26 2.14
N ASN A 44 12.57 5.52 2.90
CA ASN A 44 12.88 5.21 4.30
C ASN A 44 14.19 4.42 4.42
N ASN A 45 14.48 3.53 3.46
CA ASN A 45 15.71 2.75 3.44
C ASN A 45 17.00 3.58 3.36
N ASN A 46 16.91 4.85 2.96
CA ASN A 46 18.07 5.75 2.95
C ASN A 46 18.56 6.08 4.37
N GLN A 47 17.70 5.89 5.38
CA GLN A 47 17.95 6.30 6.76
C GLN A 47 18.32 5.11 7.67
N VAL A 48 18.43 3.90 7.12
CA VAL A 48 18.82 2.69 7.86
C VAL A 48 20.01 2.01 7.18
N PRO A 49 20.91 1.33 7.92
CA PRO A 49 22.15 0.75 7.37
C PRO A 49 21.90 -0.55 6.59
N THR A 50 21.31 -0.43 5.40
CA THR A 50 21.01 -1.54 4.48
C THR A 50 21.58 -1.29 3.07
N ILE A 51 21.77 -2.36 2.31
CA ILE A 51 22.08 -2.30 0.87
C ILE A 51 20.83 -2.11 0.02
N ALA A 52 19.63 -2.38 0.56
CA ALA A 52 18.35 -2.26 -0.14
C ALA A 52 17.97 -0.78 -0.29
N ARG A 53 18.73 -0.03 -1.11
CA ARG A 53 18.53 1.40 -1.37
C ARG A 53 18.44 1.64 -2.87
N SER A 54 17.71 2.68 -3.24
CA SER A 54 17.57 3.15 -4.62
C SER A 54 17.80 4.66 -4.71
N ASN A 55 18.74 5.16 -3.91
CA ASN A 55 19.15 6.58 -3.85
C ASN A 55 20.30 6.93 -4.83
N PHE A 56 20.41 6.18 -5.92
CA PHE A 56 21.42 6.36 -6.96
C PHE A 56 20.81 6.25 -8.35
N ARG A 57 21.54 6.66 -9.39
CA ARG A 57 21.07 6.56 -10.78
C ARG A 57 21.00 5.08 -11.21
N PRO A 58 19.97 4.66 -11.96
CA PRO A 58 19.03 5.50 -12.71
C PRO A 58 17.70 5.80 -12.00
N TYR A 59 17.54 5.44 -10.73
CA TYR A 59 16.31 5.68 -9.97
C TYR A 59 15.99 7.18 -9.87
N GLY A 60 14.71 7.53 -9.83
CA GLY A 60 14.24 8.91 -9.70
C GLY A 60 14.50 9.84 -10.91
N ARG A 61 14.96 9.33 -12.07
CA ARG A 61 15.21 10.17 -13.26
C ARG A 61 13.99 10.97 -13.73
N ASP A 62 12.81 10.39 -13.59
CA ASP A 62 11.50 10.93 -13.99
C ASP A 62 10.74 11.51 -12.77
N PHE A 63 11.34 11.44 -11.57
CA PHE A 63 10.79 12.07 -10.39
C PHE A 63 11.11 13.56 -10.37
N TYR A 64 10.41 14.33 -9.53
CA TYR A 64 10.57 15.79 -9.46
C TYR A 64 12.04 16.20 -9.27
N GLY A 65 12.57 16.95 -10.24
CA GLY A 65 13.96 17.39 -10.26
C GLY A 65 14.99 16.33 -10.67
N GLY A 66 14.56 15.15 -11.14
CA GLY A 66 15.45 14.08 -11.62
C GLY A 66 16.35 13.49 -10.53
N LYS A 67 15.90 13.51 -9.27
CA LYS A 67 16.69 13.10 -8.10
C LYS A 67 16.27 11.71 -7.62
N PRO A 68 17.24 10.82 -7.34
CA PRO A 68 16.94 9.53 -6.73
C PRO A 68 16.54 9.73 -5.26
N THR A 69 15.27 9.47 -4.94
CA THR A 69 14.74 9.63 -3.57
C THR A 69 14.79 8.36 -2.74
N GLY A 70 15.21 7.23 -3.30
CA GLY A 70 15.05 5.91 -2.67
C GLY A 70 13.74 5.19 -3.04
N ARG A 71 13.02 5.71 -4.05
CA ARG A 71 11.94 4.98 -4.74
C ARG A 71 12.54 3.95 -5.69
N PHE A 72 12.06 2.71 -5.63
CA PHE A 72 12.48 1.60 -6.50
C PHE A 72 11.88 1.68 -7.91
N CYS A 73 11.82 2.89 -8.47
CA CYS A 73 11.41 3.16 -9.84
C CYS A 73 12.08 4.45 -10.35
N ASN A 74 11.84 4.78 -11.62
CA ASN A 74 12.37 6.03 -12.18
C ASN A 74 11.61 7.27 -11.69
N GLY A 75 10.41 7.15 -11.13
CA GLY A 75 9.51 8.28 -10.96
C GLY A 75 8.61 8.14 -9.75
N ARG A 76 7.31 8.40 -9.96
CA ARG A 76 6.27 8.29 -8.94
C ARG A 76 5.86 6.84 -8.71
N LEU A 77 5.53 6.50 -7.48
CA LEU A 77 4.97 5.20 -7.08
C LEU A 77 3.46 5.18 -7.34
N ALA A 78 2.85 3.98 -7.36
CA ALA A 78 1.39 3.86 -7.48
C ALA A 78 0.64 4.66 -6.40
N THR A 79 1.16 4.69 -5.17
CA THR A 79 0.63 5.46 -4.04
C THR A 79 0.67 6.97 -4.26
N ASP A 80 1.67 7.47 -5.00
CA ASP A 80 1.77 8.88 -5.38
C ASP A 80 0.61 9.28 -6.33
N PHE A 81 0.25 8.40 -7.28
CA PHE A 81 -0.89 8.61 -8.18
C PHE A 81 -2.23 8.51 -7.45
N ILE A 82 -2.36 7.56 -6.50
CA ILE A 82 -3.56 7.44 -5.66
C ILE A 82 -3.76 8.71 -4.82
N SER A 83 -2.69 9.23 -4.21
CA SER A 83 -2.72 10.48 -3.44
C SER A 83 -3.24 11.65 -4.29
N GLU A 84 -2.69 11.83 -5.48
CA GLU A 84 -3.15 12.89 -6.41
C GLU A 84 -4.60 12.70 -6.84
N ALA A 85 -5.05 11.47 -7.11
CA ALA A 85 -6.43 11.19 -7.50
C ALA A 85 -7.46 11.56 -6.41
N PHE A 86 -7.06 11.55 -5.13
CA PHE A 86 -7.87 12.03 -4.01
C PHE A 86 -7.75 13.54 -3.77
N GLY A 87 -7.02 14.28 -4.63
CA GLY A 87 -6.80 15.72 -4.50
C GLY A 87 -5.79 16.09 -3.40
N LEU A 88 -4.96 15.14 -2.98
CA LEU A 88 -3.87 15.35 -2.03
C LEU A 88 -2.58 15.68 -2.80
N ARG A 89 -1.44 15.70 -2.09
CA ARG A 89 -0.14 15.99 -2.71
C ARG A 89 0.16 14.99 -3.83
N PRO A 90 0.91 15.40 -4.86
CA PRO A 90 1.24 14.51 -5.97
C PRO A 90 2.29 13.45 -5.61
N PHE A 91 2.70 13.36 -4.35
CA PHE A 91 3.55 12.29 -3.84
C PHE A 91 3.33 12.07 -2.34
N VAL A 92 3.65 10.87 -1.88
CA VAL A 92 3.65 10.46 -0.48
C VAL A 92 5.09 10.46 0.04
N PRO A 93 5.44 11.30 1.04
CA PRO A 93 6.80 11.36 1.59
C PRO A 93 7.12 10.17 2.51
N ALA A 94 8.40 9.81 2.58
CA ALA A 94 8.94 8.82 3.51
C ALA A 94 9.00 9.40 4.93
N TYR A 95 8.55 8.62 5.93
CA TYR A 95 8.50 9.08 7.33
C TYR A 95 9.86 9.47 7.91
N LEU A 96 10.91 8.74 7.55
CA LEU A 96 12.26 8.96 8.08
C LEU A 96 13.05 10.03 7.31
N ASP A 97 12.56 10.50 6.16
CA ASP A 97 13.30 11.47 5.36
C ASP A 97 13.32 12.85 6.05
N PRO A 98 14.51 13.38 6.41
CA PRO A 98 14.64 14.63 7.15
C PRO A 98 14.21 15.87 6.35
N ALA A 99 13.97 15.74 5.04
CA ALA A 99 13.43 16.81 4.22
C ALA A 99 11.95 17.14 4.54
N TYR A 100 11.25 16.25 5.24
CA TYR A 100 9.82 16.38 5.55
C TYR A 100 9.57 16.45 7.06
N ASN A 101 8.45 17.07 7.44
CA ASN A 101 8.02 17.18 8.82
C ASN A 101 6.53 16.86 8.99
N ILE A 102 5.99 17.03 10.20
CA ILE A 102 4.60 16.65 10.49
C ILE A 102 3.56 17.41 9.65
N SER A 103 3.85 18.64 9.21
CA SER A 103 2.96 19.38 8.31
C SER A 103 2.84 18.72 6.94
N ASP A 104 3.93 18.12 6.44
CA ASP A 104 3.93 17.34 5.20
C ASP A 104 3.16 16.02 5.39
N PHE A 105 3.39 15.36 6.52
CA PHE A 105 2.80 14.06 6.83
C PHE A 105 1.30 14.11 7.11
N ALA A 106 0.75 15.29 7.45
CA ALA A 106 -0.67 15.46 7.78
C ALA A 106 -1.64 15.09 6.64
N VAL A 107 -1.16 15.02 5.40
CA VAL A 107 -1.95 14.64 4.21
C VAL A 107 -1.43 13.38 3.51
N GLY A 108 -0.30 12.83 3.95
CA GLY A 108 0.20 11.58 3.41
C GLY A 108 1.58 11.22 3.96
N VAL A 109 1.79 9.93 4.25
CA VAL A 109 3.06 9.42 4.77
C VAL A 109 3.20 7.93 4.45
N THR A 110 4.42 7.49 4.10
CA THR A 110 4.76 6.07 4.00
C THR A 110 5.79 5.65 5.04
N PHE A 111 5.51 4.52 5.69
CA PHE A 111 6.40 3.82 6.62
C PHE A 111 7.10 2.64 5.96
N ALA A 112 6.76 2.34 4.71
CA ALA A 112 7.27 1.21 3.95
C ALA A 112 8.79 1.21 3.84
N SER A 113 9.35 0.00 3.72
CA SER A 113 10.78 -0.24 3.64
C SER A 113 11.08 -1.32 2.63
N ALA A 114 11.94 -1.04 1.66
CA ALA A 114 12.36 -2.05 0.70
C ALA A 114 12.98 -3.29 1.37
N GLY A 115 12.66 -4.48 0.84
CA GLY A 115 13.06 -5.78 1.40
C GLY A 115 12.13 -6.29 2.51
N SER A 116 11.18 -5.49 3.00
CA SER A 116 10.31 -5.91 4.09
C SER A 116 9.30 -6.98 3.66
N GLY A 117 8.93 -7.83 4.60
CA GLY A 117 7.92 -8.88 4.47
C GLY A 117 6.98 -8.88 5.67
N TYR A 118 5.93 -9.69 5.63
CA TYR A 118 5.11 -9.97 6.81
C TYR A 118 5.94 -10.66 7.89
N ASP A 119 6.79 -11.63 7.52
CA ASP A 119 7.66 -12.31 8.47
C ASP A 119 8.85 -11.42 8.83
N ASN A 120 9.12 -11.27 10.13
CA ASN A 120 10.29 -10.53 10.63
C ASN A 120 11.60 -11.10 10.06
N ALA A 121 11.68 -12.43 9.90
CA ALA A 121 12.87 -13.07 9.36
C ALA A 121 13.17 -12.62 7.93
N THR A 122 12.16 -12.18 7.17
CA THR A 122 12.34 -11.60 5.83
C THR A 122 13.12 -10.29 5.92
N SER A 123 12.79 -9.44 6.89
CA SER A 123 13.46 -8.14 7.06
C SER A 123 14.91 -8.29 7.57
N ASP A 124 15.19 -9.38 8.29
CA ASP A 124 16.54 -9.70 8.78
C ASP A 124 17.52 -10.05 7.63
N VAL A 125 17.03 -10.54 6.48
CA VAL A 125 17.87 -10.92 5.32
C VAL A 125 18.73 -9.74 4.84
N LEU A 126 18.15 -8.54 4.80
CA LEU A 126 18.81 -7.32 4.33
C LEU A 126 18.96 -6.25 5.43
N GLY A 127 18.59 -6.56 6.68
CA GLY A 127 18.64 -5.63 7.79
C GLY A 127 17.77 -4.38 7.58
N VAL A 128 16.56 -4.57 7.06
CA VAL A 128 15.62 -3.50 6.69
C VAL A 128 14.58 -3.29 7.80
N ILE A 129 13.67 -2.32 7.64
CA ILE A 129 12.68 -1.98 8.68
C ILE A 129 11.55 -3.03 8.67
N PRO A 130 11.40 -3.87 9.70
CA PRO A 130 10.34 -4.87 9.71
C PRO A 130 8.95 -4.26 9.90
N LEU A 131 7.90 -4.98 9.47
CA LEU A 131 6.51 -4.50 9.50
C LEU A 131 6.05 -4.03 10.90
N TRP A 132 6.49 -4.70 11.97
CA TRP A 132 6.17 -4.25 13.33
C TRP A 132 6.80 -2.88 13.66
N LYS A 133 7.97 -2.58 13.09
CA LYS A 133 8.64 -1.29 13.29
C LYS A 133 7.96 -0.19 12.46
N GLU A 134 7.44 -0.51 11.28
CA GLU A 134 6.56 0.40 10.54
C GLU A 134 5.33 0.78 11.38
N LEU A 135 4.73 -0.18 12.09
CA LEU A 135 3.62 0.08 13.02
C LEU A 135 4.04 0.98 14.21
N GLU A 136 5.25 0.81 14.73
CA GLU A 136 5.77 1.71 15.78
C GLU A 136 5.96 3.14 15.27
N TYR A 137 6.49 3.32 14.06
CA TYR A 137 6.58 4.63 13.43
C TYR A 137 5.20 5.25 13.22
N TYR A 138 4.21 4.45 12.84
CA TYR A 138 2.84 4.92 12.76
C TYR A 138 2.29 5.39 14.12
N LYS A 139 2.52 4.64 15.21
CA LYS A 139 2.13 5.05 16.57
C LYS A 139 2.79 6.36 16.98
N ASP A 140 4.06 6.58 16.62
CA ASP A 140 4.76 7.85 16.85
C ASP A 140 4.18 8.99 16.00
N TYR A 141 3.93 8.74 14.72
CA TYR A 141 3.25 9.66 13.81
C TYR A 141 1.88 10.08 14.36
N GLN A 142 1.07 9.18 14.90
CA GLN A 142 -0.23 9.54 15.50
C GLN A 142 -0.08 10.55 16.65
N LYS A 143 0.95 10.39 17.50
CA LYS A 143 1.23 11.34 18.59
C LYS A 143 1.61 12.71 18.04
N ARG A 144 2.52 12.74 17.07
CA ARG A 144 2.97 13.97 16.40
C ARG A 144 1.83 14.67 15.68
N LEU A 145 0.95 13.91 15.01
CA LEU A 145 -0.20 14.44 14.29
C LEU A 145 -1.23 15.07 15.25
N ARG A 146 -1.51 14.42 16.38
CA ARG A 146 -2.35 14.98 17.45
C ARG A 146 -1.79 16.28 18.00
N ALA A 147 -0.49 16.33 18.27
CA ALA A 147 0.17 17.55 18.72
C ALA A 147 0.09 18.70 17.68
N TYR A 148 0.14 18.37 16.39
CA TYR A 148 0.12 19.35 15.31
C TYR A 148 -1.30 19.85 14.94
N LEU A 149 -2.28 18.96 14.84
CA LEU A 149 -3.64 19.28 14.39
C LEU A 149 -4.64 19.51 15.53
N GLY A 150 -4.29 19.11 16.76
CA GLY A 150 -5.23 18.91 17.86
C GLY A 150 -5.98 17.58 17.74
N ASP A 151 -6.46 17.05 18.88
CA ASP A 151 -7.01 15.70 18.96
C ASP A 151 -8.20 15.47 18.03
N GLY A 152 -9.17 16.38 18.00
CA GLY A 152 -10.39 16.21 17.20
C GLY A 152 -10.10 16.08 15.70
N LYS A 153 -9.26 16.97 15.16
CA LYS A 153 -8.90 16.97 13.74
C LYS A 153 -7.95 15.81 13.39
N ALA A 154 -7.05 15.43 14.30
CA ALA A 154 -6.20 14.25 14.11
C ALA A 154 -7.03 12.95 14.09
N ILE A 155 -7.99 12.80 15.00
CA ILE A 155 -8.91 11.65 15.01
C ILE A 155 -9.73 11.58 13.72
N ASP A 156 -10.29 12.71 13.28
CA ASP A 156 -11.02 12.80 12.01
C ASP A 156 -10.14 12.40 10.82
N THR A 157 -8.91 12.92 10.77
CA THR A 157 -7.93 12.60 9.73
C THR A 157 -7.59 11.12 9.70
N LEU A 158 -7.25 10.52 10.85
CA LEU A 158 -6.86 9.11 10.95
C LEU A 158 -8.02 8.17 10.65
N THR A 159 -9.24 8.50 11.10
CA THR A 159 -10.45 7.70 10.86
C THR A 159 -10.82 7.71 9.37
N ASN A 160 -10.69 8.87 8.72
CA ASN A 160 -11.05 9.06 7.32
C ASN A 160 -9.90 8.85 6.33
N ALA A 161 -8.67 8.59 6.79
CA ALA A 161 -7.54 8.28 5.91
C ALA A 161 -7.77 6.99 5.11
N LEU A 162 -7.10 6.88 3.96
CA LEU A 162 -6.95 5.63 3.24
C LEU A 162 -5.60 5.02 3.61
N TYR A 163 -5.65 3.78 4.11
CA TYR A 163 -4.48 3.00 4.45
C TYR A 163 -4.17 2.05 3.30
N ILE A 164 -2.90 1.95 2.89
CA ILE A 164 -2.47 1.06 1.81
C ILE A 164 -1.36 0.16 2.36
N ILE A 165 -1.53 -1.15 2.18
CA ILE A 165 -0.56 -2.17 2.59
C ILE A 165 -0.12 -2.90 1.32
N SER A 166 1.17 -2.84 1.00
CA SER A 166 1.74 -3.55 -0.16
C SER A 166 3.03 -4.25 0.25
N ILE A 167 2.89 -5.52 0.62
CA ILE A 167 3.96 -6.32 1.20
C ILE A 167 3.70 -7.80 0.93
N GLY A 168 4.76 -8.61 0.90
CA GLY A 168 4.66 -10.06 0.89
C GLY A 168 5.55 -10.74 -0.14
N THR A 169 5.98 -10.03 -1.18
CA THR A 169 6.78 -10.64 -2.27
C THR A 169 8.11 -11.16 -1.72
N ASN A 170 8.76 -10.39 -0.86
CA ASN A 170 10.06 -10.73 -0.27
C ASN A 170 9.98 -11.93 0.67
N ASP A 171 8.82 -12.18 1.30
CA ASP A 171 8.64 -13.36 2.15
C ASP A 171 8.86 -14.65 1.35
N PHE A 172 8.51 -14.65 0.07
CA PHE A 172 8.71 -15.79 -0.81
C PHE A 172 10.08 -15.75 -1.49
N LEU A 173 10.38 -14.66 -2.21
CA LEU A 173 11.58 -14.58 -3.05
C LEU A 173 12.85 -14.47 -2.21
N GLU A 174 12.92 -13.50 -1.30
CA GLU A 174 14.14 -13.22 -0.53
C GLU A 174 14.31 -14.13 0.70
N ASN A 175 13.20 -14.56 1.31
CA ASN A 175 13.23 -15.41 2.50
C ASN A 175 12.99 -16.90 2.15
N TYR A 176 11.76 -17.32 1.82
CA TYR A 176 11.43 -18.75 1.72
C TYR A 176 12.26 -19.53 0.69
N TYR A 177 12.50 -18.96 -0.50
CA TYR A 177 13.23 -19.65 -1.57
C TYR A 177 14.75 -19.48 -1.49
N VAL A 178 15.23 -18.26 -1.24
CA VAL A 178 16.67 -17.95 -1.18
C VAL A 178 17.30 -18.41 0.13
N VAL A 179 16.62 -18.24 1.28
CA VAL A 179 17.13 -18.54 2.61
C VAL A 179 16.56 -19.89 3.12
N PRO A 180 17.40 -20.90 3.41
CA PRO A 180 16.91 -22.26 3.66
C PRO A 180 16.09 -22.44 4.95
N GLN A 181 16.17 -21.50 5.89
CA GLN A 181 15.61 -21.63 7.23
C GLN A 181 14.08 -21.84 7.20
N ARG A 182 13.32 -21.04 6.44
CA ARG A 182 11.86 -21.15 6.41
C ARG A 182 11.35 -22.36 5.65
N ARG A 183 11.98 -22.72 4.52
CA ARG A 183 11.64 -23.95 3.77
C ARG A 183 11.94 -25.26 4.51
N ILE A 184 12.80 -25.22 5.54
CA ILE A 184 13.04 -26.37 6.44
C ILE A 184 11.93 -26.46 7.49
N GLN A 185 11.39 -25.33 7.95
CA GLN A 185 10.39 -25.26 9.01
C GLN A 185 8.96 -25.45 8.50
N TYR A 186 8.67 -24.98 7.29
CA TYR A 186 7.33 -24.91 6.74
C TYR A 186 7.27 -25.52 5.34
N THR A 187 6.16 -26.18 5.04
CA THR A 187 5.73 -26.33 3.65
C THR A 187 5.28 -24.98 3.11
N ILE A 188 5.20 -24.83 1.78
CA ILE A 188 4.82 -23.55 1.17
C ILE A 188 3.39 -23.12 1.55
N ASP A 189 2.48 -24.07 1.73
CA ASP A 189 1.10 -23.79 2.16
C ASP A 189 1.07 -23.39 3.64
N ALA A 190 1.81 -24.09 4.51
CA ALA A 190 1.91 -23.73 5.93
C ALA A 190 2.57 -22.36 6.13
N TYR A 191 3.54 -22.00 5.29
CA TYR A 191 4.15 -20.67 5.32
C TYR A 191 3.17 -19.59 4.88
N GLN A 192 2.37 -19.83 3.83
CA GLN A 192 1.29 -18.92 3.45
C GLN A 192 0.29 -18.70 4.60
N GLU A 193 -0.16 -19.75 5.28
CA GLU A 193 -1.05 -19.63 6.43
C GLU A 193 -0.42 -18.81 7.58
N PHE A 194 0.88 -19.00 7.83
CA PHE A 194 1.63 -18.21 8.80
C PHE A 194 1.61 -16.71 8.45
N LEU A 195 1.91 -16.35 7.19
CA LEU A 195 1.87 -14.95 6.73
C LEU A 195 0.45 -14.36 6.77
N ILE A 196 -0.59 -15.15 6.45
CA ILE A 196 -2.00 -14.72 6.58
C ILE A 196 -2.35 -14.40 8.04
N GLY A 197 -1.83 -15.18 9.00
CA GLY A 197 -1.98 -14.89 10.42
C GLY A 197 -1.37 -13.55 10.82
N ILE A 198 -0.17 -13.23 10.30
CA ILE A 198 0.48 -11.94 10.54
C ILE A 198 -0.31 -10.80 9.89
N ALA A 199 -0.72 -10.95 8.63
CA ALA A 199 -1.52 -9.96 7.91
C ALA A 199 -2.82 -9.64 8.67
N ARG A 200 -3.51 -10.68 9.18
CA ARG A 200 -4.70 -10.55 10.02
C ARG A 200 -4.42 -9.68 11.25
N ASN A 201 -3.40 -10.03 12.01
CA ASN A 201 -3.06 -9.33 13.25
C ASN A 201 -2.70 -7.87 12.98
N PHE A 202 -1.90 -7.60 11.94
CA PHE A 202 -1.51 -6.24 11.57
C PHE A 202 -2.72 -5.37 11.18
N ILE A 203 -3.68 -5.92 10.42
CA ILE A 203 -4.91 -5.21 10.05
C ILE A 203 -5.78 -4.91 11.28
N VAL A 204 -5.91 -5.87 12.20
CA VAL A 204 -6.64 -5.69 13.46
C VAL A 204 -5.97 -4.62 14.34
N ASP A 205 -4.64 -4.64 14.42
CA ASP A 205 -3.87 -3.63 15.16
C ASP A 205 -4.08 -2.24 14.56
N LEU A 206 -4.00 -2.08 13.23
CA LEU A 206 -4.29 -0.81 12.56
C LEU A 206 -5.71 -0.33 12.84
N HIS A 207 -6.70 -1.22 12.79
CA HIS A 207 -8.09 -0.89 13.12
C HIS A 207 -8.24 -0.44 14.56
N SER A 208 -7.58 -1.12 15.51
CA SER A 208 -7.56 -0.73 16.93
C SER A 208 -6.96 0.67 17.14
N LEU A 209 -6.04 1.07 16.26
CA LEU A 209 -5.43 2.40 16.24
C LEU A 209 -6.27 3.44 15.47
N GLY A 210 -7.46 3.09 15.00
CA GLY A 210 -8.40 4.02 14.36
C GLY A 210 -8.49 3.92 12.84
N ALA A 211 -7.73 3.04 12.19
CA ALA A 211 -7.86 2.82 10.75
C ALA A 211 -9.25 2.24 10.41
N ARG A 212 -9.89 2.76 9.36
CA ARG A 212 -11.20 2.27 8.91
C ARG A 212 -11.20 1.83 7.45
N LYS A 213 -10.46 2.52 6.57
CA LYS A 213 -10.43 2.24 5.13
C LYS A 213 -9.07 1.71 4.75
N ILE A 214 -8.97 0.42 4.44
CA ILE A 214 -7.69 -0.26 4.19
C ILE A 214 -7.75 -0.93 2.82
N SER A 215 -6.77 -0.65 1.97
CA SER A 215 -6.47 -1.40 0.76
C SER A 215 -5.32 -2.35 1.05
N LEU A 216 -5.56 -3.65 0.91
CA LEU A 216 -4.57 -4.70 1.06
C LEU A 216 -4.19 -5.20 -0.33
N ALA A 217 -2.97 -4.89 -0.76
CA ALA A 217 -2.47 -5.33 -2.05
C ALA A 217 -2.10 -6.81 -2.01
N GLY A 218 -2.43 -7.53 -3.09
CA GLY A 218 -1.92 -8.87 -3.33
C GLY A 218 -0.51 -8.85 -3.93
N LEU A 219 0.04 -10.03 -4.14
CA LEU A 219 1.30 -10.24 -4.82
C LEU A 219 1.16 -10.04 -6.34
N PRO A 220 2.17 -9.43 -6.99
CA PRO A 220 2.26 -9.37 -8.45
C PRO A 220 2.56 -10.77 -9.03
N PRO A 221 2.63 -10.94 -10.36
CA PRO A 221 3.19 -12.15 -10.97
C PRO A 221 4.70 -12.21 -10.70
N MET A 222 5.07 -12.59 -9.47
CA MET A 222 6.44 -12.45 -8.97
C MET A 222 7.44 -13.34 -9.73
N GLY A 223 6.99 -14.46 -10.30
CA GLY A 223 7.82 -15.27 -11.20
C GLY A 223 8.18 -14.58 -12.51
N CYS A 224 7.50 -13.48 -12.86
CA CYS A 224 7.81 -12.67 -14.03
C CYS A 224 8.75 -11.48 -13.73
N MET A 225 9.21 -11.32 -12.48
CA MET A 225 10.15 -10.24 -12.16
C MET A 225 11.48 -10.42 -12.91
N PRO A 226 12.17 -9.33 -13.27
CA PRO A 226 13.37 -9.42 -14.10
C PRO A 226 14.47 -10.35 -13.55
N LEU A 227 14.70 -10.34 -12.24
CA LEU A 227 15.69 -11.22 -11.60
C LEU A 227 15.30 -12.69 -11.77
N GLU A 228 14.05 -13.03 -11.44
CA GLU A 228 13.52 -14.39 -11.57
C GLU A 228 13.54 -14.91 -13.01
N ARG A 229 13.24 -14.04 -13.98
CA ARG A 229 13.30 -14.40 -15.40
C ARG A 229 14.74 -14.62 -15.87
N ALA A 230 15.69 -13.84 -15.36
CA ALA A 230 17.10 -13.98 -15.72
C ALA A 230 17.71 -15.31 -15.23
N GLU A 231 17.19 -15.86 -14.13
CA GLU A 231 17.60 -17.18 -13.62
C GLU A 231 16.93 -18.35 -14.38
N ASN A 232 15.84 -18.08 -15.09
CA ASN A 232 15.19 -19.06 -15.95
C ASN A 232 15.90 -19.14 -17.31
N LEU A 233 16.39 -20.32 -17.70
CA LEU A 233 17.07 -20.54 -18.99
C LEU A 233 16.24 -20.11 -20.21
N ALA A 234 14.91 -20.16 -20.11
CA ALA A 234 14.00 -19.73 -21.18
C ALA A 234 13.72 -18.21 -21.18
N ASN A 235 14.29 -17.45 -20.22
CA ASN A 235 13.97 -16.05 -19.94
C ASN A 235 12.45 -15.80 -19.76
N ALA A 236 11.73 -16.85 -19.36
CA ALA A 236 10.30 -16.90 -19.18
C ALA A 236 9.94 -16.73 -17.69
N CYS A 237 8.66 -16.46 -17.41
CA CYS A 237 8.20 -16.42 -16.04
C CYS A 237 8.37 -17.78 -15.34
N MET A 238 8.70 -17.76 -14.06
CA MET A 238 8.70 -18.95 -13.21
C MET A 238 7.27 -19.27 -12.76
N GLU A 239 6.62 -20.23 -13.42
CA GLU A 239 5.22 -20.59 -13.17
C GLU A 239 4.95 -21.10 -11.75
N THR A 240 5.94 -21.74 -11.14
CA THR A 240 5.86 -22.17 -9.73
C THR A 240 5.67 -21.00 -8.78
N TYR A 241 6.37 -19.88 -9.01
CA TYR A 241 6.25 -18.68 -8.19
C TYR A 241 4.95 -17.94 -8.47
N ASN A 242 4.51 -17.89 -9.73
CA ASN A 242 3.20 -17.34 -10.08
C ASN A 242 2.05 -18.14 -9.46
N THR A 243 2.17 -19.47 -9.40
CA THR A 243 1.19 -20.35 -8.74
C THR A 243 1.09 -20.04 -7.25
N VAL A 244 2.22 -19.84 -6.58
CA VAL A 244 2.24 -19.45 -5.15
C VAL A 244 1.65 -18.06 -4.95
N ALA A 245 1.97 -17.09 -5.81
CA ALA A 245 1.41 -15.75 -5.74
C ALA A 245 -0.12 -15.76 -5.88
N MET A 246 -0.66 -16.54 -6.83
CA MET A 246 -2.11 -16.71 -6.99
C MET A 246 -2.77 -17.39 -5.80
N SER A 247 -2.14 -18.45 -5.27
CA SER A 247 -2.65 -19.16 -4.07
C SER A 247 -2.70 -18.24 -2.85
N PHE A 248 -1.64 -17.48 -2.61
CA PHE A 248 -1.58 -16.54 -1.50
C PHE A 248 -2.57 -15.38 -1.67
N ASN A 249 -2.73 -14.87 -2.90
CA ASN A 249 -3.73 -13.86 -3.23
C ASN A 249 -5.16 -14.33 -2.97
N ALA A 250 -5.48 -15.61 -3.23
CA ALA A 250 -6.77 -16.17 -2.87
C ALA A 250 -6.98 -16.18 -1.35
N LYS A 251 -5.97 -16.58 -0.58
CA LYS A 251 -6.03 -16.56 0.90
C LYS A 251 -6.16 -15.13 1.45
N LEU A 252 -5.47 -14.14 0.88
CA LEU A 252 -5.64 -12.73 1.23
C LEU A 252 -7.06 -12.23 0.93
N SER A 253 -7.60 -12.58 -0.24
CA SER A 253 -8.99 -12.25 -0.61
C SER A 253 -9.99 -12.83 0.40
N ASP A 254 -9.80 -14.09 0.81
CA ASP A 254 -10.64 -14.73 1.84
C ASP A 254 -10.49 -14.05 3.21
N LEU A 255 -9.26 -13.66 3.59
CA LEU A 255 -9.01 -12.89 4.80
C LEU A 255 -9.76 -11.56 4.78
N VAL A 256 -9.76 -10.85 3.64
CA VAL A 256 -10.52 -9.61 3.47
C VAL A 256 -12.01 -9.82 3.71
N VAL A 257 -12.59 -10.88 3.13
CA VAL A 257 -14.01 -11.20 3.35
C VAL A 257 -14.31 -11.52 4.81
N LYS A 258 -13.44 -12.28 5.49
CA LYS A 258 -13.60 -12.62 6.91
C LYS A 258 -13.54 -11.38 7.80
N LEU A 259 -12.52 -10.55 7.63
CA LEU A 259 -12.32 -9.38 8.50
C LEU A 259 -13.40 -8.31 8.34
N ASN A 260 -13.94 -8.10 7.13
CA ASN A 260 -15.08 -7.20 6.96
C ASN A 260 -16.35 -7.67 7.70
N LYS A 261 -16.48 -8.98 7.98
CA LYS A 261 -17.61 -9.52 8.79
C LYS A 261 -17.31 -9.46 10.28
N GLU A 262 -16.08 -9.73 10.67
CA GLU A 262 -15.67 -9.90 12.06
C GLU A 262 -15.31 -8.59 12.76
N VAL A 263 -14.91 -7.55 12.02
CA VAL A 263 -14.41 -6.29 12.58
C VAL A 263 -15.36 -5.15 12.23
N PRO A 264 -16.24 -4.72 13.17
CA PRO A 264 -17.20 -3.66 12.92
C PRO A 264 -16.55 -2.35 12.48
N GLY A 265 -17.13 -1.72 11.44
CA GLY A 265 -16.68 -0.44 10.90
C GLY A 265 -15.39 -0.50 10.07
N LEU A 266 -14.79 -1.68 9.88
CA LEU A 266 -13.71 -1.88 8.92
C LEU A 266 -14.27 -1.90 7.49
N GLN A 267 -13.60 -1.19 6.60
CA GLN A 267 -13.77 -1.24 5.14
C GLN A 267 -12.44 -1.69 4.55
N LEU A 268 -12.28 -3.00 4.41
CA LEU A 268 -11.07 -3.62 3.88
C LEU A 268 -11.32 -4.06 2.44
N VAL A 269 -10.44 -3.68 1.51
CA VAL A 269 -10.53 -4.05 0.10
C VAL A 269 -9.28 -4.79 -0.32
N PHE A 270 -9.46 -5.90 -1.01
CA PHE A 270 -8.36 -6.60 -1.66
C PHE A 270 -8.05 -5.93 -3.01
N SER A 271 -6.81 -5.50 -3.20
CA SER A 271 -6.34 -4.88 -4.45
C SER A 271 -5.36 -5.82 -5.12
N ASN A 272 -5.82 -6.56 -6.14
CA ASN A 272 -5.01 -7.59 -6.79
C ASN A 272 -4.20 -7.03 -7.97
N PRO A 273 -2.87 -6.87 -7.88
CA PRO A 273 -2.06 -6.40 -9.00
C PRO A 273 -1.75 -7.52 -10.01
N PHE A 274 -2.01 -8.79 -9.68
CA PHE A 274 -1.51 -9.93 -10.44
C PHE A 274 -1.95 -9.88 -11.92
N SER A 275 -3.26 -9.85 -12.14
CA SER A 275 -3.83 -9.97 -13.50
C SER A 275 -3.48 -8.78 -14.38
N VAL A 276 -3.53 -7.55 -13.84
CA VAL A 276 -3.24 -6.35 -14.62
C VAL A 276 -1.77 -6.28 -15.01
N LEU A 277 -0.86 -6.62 -14.09
CA LEU A 277 0.58 -6.65 -14.39
C LEU A 277 0.92 -7.78 -15.37
N LEU A 278 0.31 -8.96 -15.21
CA LEU A 278 0.51 -10.05 -16.16
C LEU A 278 0.00 -9.67 -17.56
N GLN A 279 -1.13 -8.96 -17.66
CA GLN A 279 -1.65 -8.45 -18.92
C GLN A 279 -0.70 -7.41 -19.55
N MET A 280 -0.10 -6.52 -18.75
CA MET A 280 0.93 -5.59 -19.23
C MET A 280 2.16 -6.31 -19.77
N ILE A 281 2.60 -7.38 -19.10
CA ILE A 281 3.77 -8.18 -19.50
C ILE A 281 3.50 -8.95 -20.80
N THR A 282 2.32 -9.55 -20.91
CA THR A 282 1.95 -10.43 -22.04
C THR A 282 1.38 -9.67 -23.24
N ASN A 283 0.79 -8.49 -23.02
CA ASN A 283 0.15 -7.66 -24.04
C ASN A 283 0.58 -6.18 -23.91
N PRO A 284 1.88 -5.87 -24.01
CA PRO A 284 2.39 -4.52 -23.74
C PRO A 284 1.81 -3.45 -24.67
N SER A 285 1.41 -3.81 -25.89
CA SER A 285 0.80 -2.89 -26.86
C SER A 285 -0.50 -2.25 -26.39
N LEU A 286 -1.22 -2.89 -25.45
CA LEU A 286 -2.44 -2.33 -24.84
C LEU A 286 -2.14 -1.19 -23.84
N TYR A 287 -0.90 -1.08 -23.38
CA TYR A 287 -0.50 -0.18 -22.29
C TYR A 287 0.54 0.86 -22.71
N GLY A 288 0.92 0.89 -23.99
CA GLY A 288 1.87 1.83 -24.53
C GLY A 288 2.78 1.20 -25.58
N LYS A 289 3.80 1.95 -26.01
CA LYS A 289 4.80 1.44 -26.95
C LYS A 289 5.81 0.59 -26.20
N SER A 290 6.00 -0.65 -26.64
CA SER A 290 7.09 -1.50 -26.20
C SER A 290 8.41 -0.90 -26.67
N TYR A 291 9.25 -0.47 -25.72
CA TYR A 291 10.67 -0.28 -25.99
C TYR A 291 11.32 -1.64 -25.76
N ILE A 292 11.34 -2.45 -26.83
CA ILE A 292 12.21 -3.63 -26.92
C ILE A 292 13.57 -3.14 -27.40
#